data_AF-E2BD92-F1
#
_entry.id   AF-E2BD92-F1
#
_cell.length_a   1.000
_cell.length_b   1.000
_cell.length_c   1.000
_cell.angle_alpha   90.00
_cell.angle_beta   90.00
_cell.angle_gamma   90.00
#
_symmetry.space_group_name_H-M   'P 1'
#
loop_
_entity.id
_entity.type
_entity.pdbx_description
1 polymer ?
#
loop_
_entity_poly.entity_id
_entity_poly.type
_entity_poly.pdbx_seq_one_letter_code
_entity_poly.pdbx_strand_id
1 'polypeptide(L)'
;MSRELFFTLFFINVYVASCEDIDIDRNGYIIYCPCMGRFGNQADHFLGALGFAKSLNRTLVLPPWVEYRTGELRSIQVSFDTYFNVSQVQSYHKALLMEDFMRDIAPRIWPPEERVSFCYSPRGKEGDSCKAKEGNPFGPFWDTYNIDFIKSEFYGPLHYEMYHTDMKMQWRKQYPAANWPVMAFTGAPASFPVQFENKKLHACLNWNNDILDKTKVFIKKTLPKGAFVGIHLRNGFDWVRACEFISTTPNLFAAPQCLGYRNERGKATSSMCLPSFELIVRHLKRVIRNGNDVKSVFVASDGNHTLNELGKALARMKIPVFRQEPPASPHLDLAILGRANYFIGNCISSFSAFVAREREIKGFPTFFWGFPNERSSMIHEEL
;
A
#
# COMPACT_ATOMS: atom_id res chain seq x y z
N MET A 1 -30.89 -35.30 74.51
CA MET A 1 -29.85 -36.27 74.08
C MET A 1 -29.53 -35.88 72.64
N SER A 2 -28.65 -34.88 72.47
CA SER A 2 -27.24 -35.02 72.01
C SER A 2 -27.18 -35.56 70.57
N ARG A 3 -26.33 -35.12 69.64
CA ARG A 3 -25.28 -34.10 69.54
C ARG A 3 -24.85 -34.20 68.06
N GLU A 4 -24.60 -33.05 67.42
CA GLU A 4 -23.50 -32.86 66.44
C GLU A 4 -23.65 -33.54 65.05
N LEU A 5 -23.17 -33.03 63.91
CA LEU A 5 -22.33 -31.88 63.54
C LEU A 5 -22.43 -31.70 61.99
N PHE A 6 -21.72 -30.68 61.48
CA PHE A 6 -21.30 -30.46 60.09
C PHE A 6 -22.19 -29.60 59.18
N PHE A 7 -22.00 -28.29 59.37
CA PHE A 7 -21.75 -27.33 58.30
C PHE A 7 -20.87 -27.91 57.18
N THR A 8 -21.35 -27.87 55.94
CA THR A 8 -20.49 -27.60 54.77
C THR A 8 -21.29 -26.78 53.76
N LEU A 9 -20.87 -25.53 53.56
CA LEU A 9 -21.32 -24.66 52.48
C LEU A 9 -20.94 -25.30 51.13
N PHE A 10 -21.87 -25.32 50.17
CA PHE A 10 -21.56 -25.51 48.76
C PHE A 10 -22.09 -24.30 47.98
N PHE A 11 -21.35 -23.19 48.02
CA PHE A 11 -21.50 -22.13 47.03
C PHE A 11 -20.90 -22.64 45.72
N ILE A 12 -21.76 -23.13 44.82
CA ILE A 12 -21.39 -23.36 43.43
C ILE A 12 -21.26 -21.98 42.78
N ASN A 13 -20.05 -21.41 42.81
CA ASN A 13 -19.64 -20.37 41.88
C ASN A 13 -19.53 -21.02 40.50
N VAL A 14 -20.62 -21.00 39.74
CA VAL A 14 -20.57 -21.23 38.30
C VAL A 14 -19.87 -20.01 37.70
N TYR A 15 -18.55 -20.08 37.59
CA TYR A 15 -17.82 -19.27 36.63
C TYR A 15 -18.26 -19.74 35.24
N VAL A 16 -19.28 -19.08 34.70
CA VAL A 16 -19.51 -19.08 33.26
C VAL A 16 -18.31 -18.35 32.67
N ALA A 17 -17.28 -19.11 32.32
CA ALA A 17 -16.32 -18.65 31.34
C ALA A 17 -17.13 -18.45 30.06
N SER A 18 -17.45 -17.19 29.76
CA SER A 18 -17.92 -16.78 28.45
C SER A 18 -16.82 -17.14 27.47
N CYS A 19 -16.87 -18.35 26.94
CA CYS A 19 -16.16 -18.68 25.71
C CYS A 19 -16.90 -17.87 24.65
N GLU A 20 -16.45 -16.64 24.38
CA GLU A 20 -16.81 -15.97 23.14
C GLU A 20 -16.34 -16.94 22.04
N ASP A 21 -17.32 -17.60 21.43
CA ASP A 21 -17.04 -18.46 20.31
C ASP A 21 -16.49 -17.57 19.20
N ILE A 22 -15.19 -17.69 18.93
CA ILE A 22 -14.52 -16.95 17.87
C ILE A 22 -15.26 -17.28 16.57
N ASP A 23 -15.93 -16.29 15.99
CA ASP A 23 -16.73 -16.46 14.78
C ASP A 23 -15.83 -16.74 13.57
N ILE A 24 -15.65 -18.03 13.28
CA ILE A 24 -14.88 -18.52 12.14
C ILE A 24 -15.70 -18.32 10.86
N ASP A 25 -15.17 -17.53 9.92
CA ASP A 25 -15.81 -17.29 8.64
C ASP A 25 -15.83 -18.57 7.79
N ARG A 26 -17.03 -19.12 7.60
CA ARG A 26 -17.26 -20.32 6.78
C ARG A 26 -16.89 -20.14 5.30
N ASN A 27 -16.73 -18.90 4.83
CA ASN A 27 -16.22 -18.64 3.48
C ASN A 27 -14.69 -18.72 3.40
N GLY A 28 -14.00 -18.80 4.53
CA GLY A 28 -12.55 -18.92 4.65
C GLY A 28 -11.80 -17.59 4.49
N TYR A 29 -10.47 -17.69 4.48
CA TYR A 29 -9.55 -16.57 4.63
C TYR A 29 -8.55 -16.50 3.47
N ILE A 30 -8.09 -15.29 3.18
CA ILE A 30 -6.97 -15.01 2.28
C ILE A 30 -5.89 -14.32 3.07
N ILE A 31 -4.69 -14.88 3.03
CA ILE A 31 -3.48 -14.37 3.67
C ILE A 31 -2.39 -14.28 2.60
N TYR A 32 -1.55 -13.25 2.63
CA TYR A 32 -0.50 -13.08 1.64
C TYR A 32 0.69 -12.32 2.19
N CYS A 33 1.86 -12.51 1.58
CA CYS A 33 3.00 -11.62 1.82
C CYS A 33 3.00 -10.43 0.83
N PRO A 34 3.07 -9.17 1.28
CA PRO A 34 3.36 -8.02 0.44
C PRO A 34 4.87 -7.97 0.09
N CYS A 35 5.40 -9.08 -0.43
CA CYS A 35 6.83 -9.35 -0.58
C CYS A 35 7.49 -8.69 -1.80
N MET A 36 6.80 -7.82 -2.54
CA MET A 36 7.33 -7.17 -3.75
C MET A 36 7.43 -5.66 -3.56
N GLY A 37 8.66 -5.15 -3.61
CA GLY A 37 8.95 -3.72 -3.56
C GLY A 37 8.79 -3.08 -2.17
N ARG A 38 8.70 -1.76 -2.15
CA ARG A 38 8.52 -0.95 -0.92
C ARG A 38 7.06 -0.54 -0.75
N PHE A 39 6.77 0.28 0.26
CA PHE A 39 5.42 0.70 0.63
C PHE A 39 4.49 1.04 -0.55
N GLY A 40 4.94 1.85 -1.53
CA GLY A 40 4.12 2.19 -2.70
C GLY A 40 3.67 0.97 -3.52
N ASN A 41 4.55 -0.02 -3.72
CA ASN A 41 4.20 -1.28 -4.39
C ASN A 41 3.25 -2.13 -3.53
N GLN A 42 3.52 -2.20 -2.23
CA GLN A 42 2.71 -2.96 -1.29
C GLN A 42 1.29 -2.40 -1.19
N ALA A 43 1.14 -1.07 -1.19
CA ALA A 43 -0.15 -0.40 -1.18
C ALA A 43 -0.93 -0.63 -2.48
N ASP A 44 -0.28 -0.59 -3.65
CA ASP A 44 -0.91 -0.96 -4.93
C ASP A 44 -1.42 -2.41 -4.91
N HIS A 45 -0.57 -3.33 -4.45
CA HIS A 45 -0.93 -4.73 -4.29
C HIS A 45 -2.08 -4.95 -3.30
N PHE A 46 -2.10 -4.22 -2.19
CA PHE A 46 -3.17 -4.30 -1.20
C PHE A 46 -4.53 -3.98 -1.83
N LEU A 47 -4.62 -2.95 -2.68
CA LEU A 47 -5.87 -2.62 -3.37
C LEU A 47 -6.36 -3.79 -4.24
N GLY A 48 -5.45 -4.45 -4.97
CA GLY A 48 -5.79 -5.63 -5.75
C GLY A 48 -6.22 -6.82 -4.88
N ALA A 49 -5.48 -7.08 -3.80
CA ALA A 49 -5.78 -8.18 -2.88
C ALA A 49 -7.12 -8.00 -2.16
N LEU A 50 -7.49 -6.76 -1.82
CA LEU A 50 -8.79 -6.41 -1.27
C LEU A 50 -9.92 -6.64 -2.28
N GLY A 51 -9.72 -6.24 -3.54
CA GLY A 51 -10.66 -6.54 -4.63
C GLY A 51 -10.82 -8.04 -4.86
N PHE A 52 -9.71 -8.79 -4.85
CA PHE A 52 -9.70 -10.25 -4.97
C PHE A 52 -10.45 -10.95 -3.82
N ALA A 53 -10.16 -10.57 -2.57
CA ALA A 53 -10.80 -11.16 -1.40
C ALA A 53 -12.31 -10.91 -1.38
N LYS A 54 -12.75 -9.68 -1.71
CA LYS A 54 -14.17 -9.38 -1.86
C LYS A 54 -14.81 -10.18 -2.98
N SER A 55 -14.13 -10.34 -4.11
CA SER A 55 -14.64 -11.11 -5.24
C SER A 55 -14.87 -12.58 -4.86
N LEU A 56 -13.99 -13.17 -4.05
CA LEU A 56 -14.15 -14.54 -3.57
C LEU A 56 -15.03 -14.67 -2.32
N ASN A 57 -15.43 -13.56 -1.69
CA ASN A 57 -16.17 -13.50 -0.41
C ASN A 57 -15.41 -14.13 0.78
N ARG A 58 -14.08 -14.13 0.72
CA ARG A 58 -13.18 -14.65 1.76
C ARG A 58 -12.67 -13.51 2.62
N THR A 59 -12.62 -13.68 3.93
CA THR A 59 -12.09 -12.65 4.83
C THR A 59 -10.62 -12.38 4.51
N LEU A 60 -10.26 -11.10 4.36
CA LEU A 60 -8.88 -10.70 4.10
C LEU A 60 -8.12 -10.59 5.43
N VAL A 61 -7.07 -11.38 5.59
CA VAL A 61 -6.09 -11.19 6.66
C VAL A 61 -5.16 -10.06 6.23
N LEU A 62 -5.27 -8.91 6.92
CA LEU A 62 -4.49 -7.71 6.63
C LEU A 62 -3.02 -8.00 6.94
N PRO A 63 -2.13 -7.99 5.93
CA PRO A 63 -0.74 -8.28 6.20
C PRO A 63 -0.08 -7.10 6.92
N PRO A 64 0.97 -7.35 7.72
CA PRO A 64 1.87 -6.27 8.10
C PRO A 64 2.57 -5.70 6.86
N TRP A 65 2.86 -4.41 6.90
CA TRP A 65 3.74 -3.74 5.95
C TRP A 65 5.18 -4.23 6.14
N VAL A 66 5.88 -4.44 5.03
CA VAL A 66 7.29 -4.83 5.04
C VAL A 66 8.15 -3.58 4.88
N GLU A 67 8.97 -3.29 5.89
CA GLU A 67 9.93 -2.19 5.82
C GLU A 67 11.37 -2.71 5.80
N TYR A 68 12.20 -2.02 5.02
CA TYR A 68 13.63 -2.29 4.91
C TYR A 68 14.37 -1.13 5.57
N ARG A 69 15.24 -1.46 6.52
CA ARG A 69 16.07 -0.50 7.24
C ARG A 69 17.50 -0.59 6.75
N THR A 70 18.12 0.56 6.50
CA THR A 70 19.52 0.62 6.06
C THR A 70 20.42 -0.04 7.11
N GLY A 71 21.24 -1.00 6.68
CA GLY A 71 22.13 -1.74 7.56
C GLY A 71 21.52 -2.98 8.23
N GLU A 72 20.21 -3.19 8.12
CA GLU A 72 19.56 -4.41 8.61
C GLU A 72 19.45 -5.46 7.51
N LEU A 73 19.86 -6.70 7.82
CA LEU A 73 19.82 -7.83 6.88
C LEU A 73 18.42 -8.39 6.68
N ARG A 74 17.53 -8.25 7.68
CA ARG A 74 16.15 -8.71 7.65
C ARG A 74 15.21 -7.52 7.52
N SER A 75 14.12 -7.71 6.79
CA SER A 75 13.01 -6.77 6.82
C SER A 75 12.28 -6.85 8.15
N ILE A 76 11.56 -5.80 8.48
CA ILE A 76 10.64 -5.76 9.63
C ILE A 76 9.20 -5.79 9.14
N GLN A 77 8.32 -6.33 9.97
CA GLN A 77 6.89 -6.49 9.72
C GLN A 77 6.15 -5.53 10.65
N VAL A 78 5.61 -4.46 10.08
CA VAL A 78 4.89 -3.41 10.80
C VAL A 78 3.40 -3.66 10.66
N SER A 79 2.68 -3.84 11.76
CA SER A 79 1.25 -4.16 11.68
C SER A 79 0.46 -3.12 10.89
N PHE A 80 -0.58 -3.57 10.19
CA PHE A 80 -1.38 -2.73 9.28
C PHE A 80 -1.93 -1.48 9.98
N ASP A 81 -2.39 -1.65 11.22
CA ASP A 81 -3.05 -0.62 12.04
C ASP A 81 -2.11 0.47 12.57
N THR A 82 -0.79 0.23 12.47
CA THR A 82 0.24 1.24 12.77
C THR A 82 0.04 2.50 11.93
N TYR A 83 -0.50 2.34 10.71
CA TYR A 83 -0.71 3.44 9.78
C TYR A 83 -2.18 3.69 9.43
N PHE A 84 -3.01 2.64 9.36
CA PHE A 84 -4.35 2.74 8.79
C PHE A 84 -5.44 2.22 9.71
N ASN A 85 -6.63 2.81 9.65
CA ASN A 85 -7.77 2.32 10.42
C ASN A 85 -8.34 1.03 9.82
N VAL A 86 -8.24 -0.08 10.55
CA VAL A 86 -8.81 -1.39 10.15
C VAL A 86 -10.30 -1.30 9.85
N SER A 87 -11.05 -0.50 10.63
CA SER A 87 -12.49 -0.30 10.47
C SER A 87 -12.89 0.23 9.09
N GLN A 88 -12.00 0.99 8.42
CA GLN A 88 -12.28 1.52 7.09
C GLN A 88 -12.20 0.44 6.03
N VAL A 89 -11.28 -0.52 6.17
CA VAL A 89 -11.25 -1.72 5.32
C VAL A 89 -12.47 -2.60 5.59
N GLN A 90 -12.81 -2.80 6.87
CA GLN A 90 -13.97 -3.58 7.30
C GLN A 90 -15.30 -3.03 6.76
N SER A 91 -15.41 -1.72 6.58
CA SER A 91 -16.58 -1.09 5.95
C SER A 91 -16.82 -1.53 4.50
N TYR A 92 -15.75 -1.95 3.81
CA TYR A 92 -15.82 -2.41 2.43
C TYR A 92 -15.92 -3.93 2.31
N HIS A 93 -15.14 -4.67 3.12
CA HIS A 93 -15.09 -6.13 3.10
C HIS A 93 -14.57 -6.69 4.43
N LYS A 94 -14.96 -7.93 4.76
CA LYS A 94 -14.50 -8.62 5.97
C LYS A 94 -12.97 -8.67 6.02
N ALA A 95 -12.40 -8.17 7.10
CA ALA A 95 -10.97 -8.13 7.31
C ALA A 95 -10.60 -8.16 8.80
N LEU A 96 -9.44 -8.72 9.11
CA LEU A 96 -8.83 -8.71 10.45
C LEU A 96 -7.30 -8.63 10.33
N LEU A 97 -6.61 -8.29 11.41
CA LEU A 97 -5.16 -8.24 11.45
C LEU A 97 -4.54 -9.64 11.36
N MET A 98 -3.33 -9.71 10.78
CA MET A 98 -2.52 -10.92 10.77
C MET A 98 -2.26 -11.46 12.18
N GLU A 99 -1.94 -10.56 13.11
CA GLU A 99 -1.70 -10.88 14.51
C GLU A 99 -2.90 -11.57 15.15
N ASP A 100 -4.10 -11.04 14.92
CA ASP A 100 -5.35 -11.57 15.46
C ASP A 100 -5.71 -12.91 14.79
N PHE A 101 -5.55 -13.01 13.47
CA PHE A 101 -5.77 -14.26 12.75
C PHE A 101 -4.86 -15.38 13.29
N MET A 102 -3.57 -15.10 13.45
CA MET A 102 -2.60 -16.11 13.88
C MET A 102 -2.75 -16.51 15.35
N ARG A 103 -3.21 -15.59 16.21
CA ARG A 103 -3.47 -15.85 17.63
C ARG A 103 -4.78 -16.62 17.85
N ASP A 104 -5.86 -16.18 17.21
CA ASP A 104 -7.22 -16.57 17.60
C ASP A 104 -7.84 -17.61 16.64
N ILE A 105 -7.49 -17.58 15.36
CA ILE A 105 -8.18 -18.35 14.30
C ILE A 105 -7.30 -19.49 13.76
N ALA A 106 -6.05 -19.20 13.39
CA ALA A 106 -5.15 -20.16 12.77
C ALA A 106 -4.98 -21.47 13.56
N PRO A 107 -4.86 -21.47 14.91
CA PRO A 107 -4.72 -22.72 15.66
C PRO A 107 -5.91 -23.69 15.51
N ARG A 108 -7.09 -23.20 15.11
CA ARG A 108 -8.32 -24.00 14.99
C ARG A 108 -8.56 -24.53 13.57
N ILE A 109 -8.22 -23.74 12.54
CA ILE A 109 -8.58 -24.05 11.13
C ILE A 109 -7.39 -24.13 10.18
N TRP A 110 -6.19 -23.79 10.67
CA TRP A 110 -4.97 -23.76 9.87
C TRP A 110 -3.74 -24.12 10.72
N PRO A 111 -3.75 -25.31 11.35
CA PRO A 111 -2.67 -25.76 12.21
C PRO A 111 -1.39 -25.99 11.40
N PRO A 112 -0.19 -25.99 12.03
CA PRO A 112 1.10 -26.11 11.34
C PRO A 112 1.18 -27.23 10.30
N GLU A 113 0.59 -28.39 10.59
CA GLU A 113 0.55 -29.58 9.75
C GLU A 113 -0.38 -29.48 8.52
N GLU A 114 -1.13 -28.38 8.37
CA GLU A 114 -2.02 -28.15 7.21
C GLU A 114 -1.65 -26.92 6.40
N ARG A 115 -0.54 -26.26 6.72
CA ARG A 115 -0.16 -25.00 6.07
C ARG A 115 0.37 -25.23 4.65
N VAL A 116 -0.45 -24.86 3.67
CA VAL A 116 -0.12 -24.91 2.24
C VAL A 116 0.17 -23.51 1.69
N SER A 117 1.28 -23.36 0.98
CA SER A 117 1.64 -22.11 0.29
C SER A 117 1.12 -22.08 -1.15
N PHE A 118 0.62 -20.94 -1.61
CA PHE A 118 0.06 -20.75 -2.94
C PHE A 118 1.01 -19.93 -3.84
N CYS A 119 1.25 -20.43 -5.05
CA CYS A 119 1.96 -19.72 -6.12
C CYS A 119 1.46 -20.17 -7.50
N TYR A 120 1.74 -19.40 -8.55
CA TYR A 120 1.23 -19.71 -9.89
C TYR A 120 1.76 -21.03 -10.44
N SER A 121 3.05 -21.28 -10.24
CA SER A 121 3.80 -22.43 -10.73
C SER A 121 4.99 -22.69 -9.79
N PRO A 122 5.62 -23.87 -9.86
CA PRO A 122 6.82 -24.15 -9.09
C PRO A 122 7.93 -23.12 -9.34
N ARG A 123 8.72 -22.86 -8.30
CA ARG A 123 9.84 -21.89 -8.29
C ARG A 123 11.15 -22.56 -7.87
N GLY A 124 12.26 -21.95 -8.26
CA GLY A 124 13.61 -22.44 -7.93
C GLY A 124 14.12 -23.51 -8.90
N LYS A 125 15.40 -23.88 -8.73
CA LYS A 125 16.10 -24.82 -9.64
C LYS A 125 15.52 -26.24 -9.60
N GLU A 126 15.02 -26.65 -8.45
CA GLU A 126 14.40 -27.97 -8.23
C GLU A 126 12.99 -28.04 -8.82
N GLY A 127 12.31 -26.90 -9.00
CA GLY A 127 11.01 -26.82 -9.67
C GLY A 127 9.90 -27.60 -8.96
N ASP A 128 9.97 -27.75 -7.64
CA ASP A 128 9.12 -28.67 -6.86
C ASP A 128 8.11 -27.98 -5.93
N SER A 129 8.29 -26.68 -5.66
CA SER A 129 7.58 -25.99 -4.59
C SER A 129 7.49 -24.48 -4.85
N CYS A 130 6.69 -23.79 -4.05
CA CYS A 130 6.56 -22.34 -4.13
C CYS A 130 7.76 -21.57 -3.56
N LYS A 131 8.65 -22.24 -2.83
CA LYS A 131 9.78 -21.64 -2.10
C LYS A 131 9.36 -20.38 -1.31
N ALA A 132 8.24 -20.51 -0.57
CA ALA A 132 7.51 -19.40 0.05
C ALA A 132 8.31 -18.55 1.04
N LYS A 133 9.42 -19.08 1.57
CA LYS A 133 10.30 -18.45 2.57
C LYS A 133 11.71 -18.15 2.03
N GLU A 134 11.96 -18.37 0.73
CA GLU A 134 13.29 -18.16 0.15
C GLU A 134 13.57 -16.67 -0.06
N GLY A 135 14.63 -16.17 0.61
CA GLY A 135 15.09 -14.78 0.49
C GLY A 135 14.38 -13.78 1.41
N ASN A 136 14.75 -12.51 1.25
CA ASN A 136 14.16 -11.38 1.97
C ASN A 136 13.27 -10.59 0.99
N PRO A 137 11.99 -10.32 1.31
CA PRO A 137 11.35 -10.39 2.63
C PRO A 137 10.57 -11.67 2.93
N PHE A 138 10.57 -12.65 2.02
CA PHE A 138 9.79 -13.88 2.12
C PHE A 138 9.97 -14.63 3.44
N GLY A 139 11.20 -15.03 3.76
CA GLY A 139 11.51 -15.76 4.99
C GLY A 139 11.12 -14.96 6.25
N PRO A 140 11.69 -13.76 6.43
CA PRO A 140 11.38 -12.92 7.58
C PRO A 140 9.88 -12.68 7.80
N PHE A 141 9.11 -12.42 6.74
CA PHE A 141 7.67 -12.18 6.85
C PHE A 141 6.91 -13.35 7.48
N TRP A 142 7.14 -14.57 7.00
CA TRP A 142 6.45 -15.75 7.54
C TRP A 142 7.01 -16.18 8.90
N ASP A 143 8.31 -15.98 9.13
CA ASP A 143 8.98 -16.24 10.41
C ASP A 143 8.38 -15.42 11.56
N THR A 144 8.00 -14.16 11.32
CA THR A 144 7.40 -13.27 12.33
C THR A 144 6.19 -13.89 13.02
N TYR A 145 5.44 -14.75 12.33
CA TYR A 145 4.24 -15.40 12.84
C TYR A 145 4.40 -16.91 13.03
N ASN A 146 5.65 -17.40 13.04
CA ASN A 146 5.97 -18.83 13.13
C ASN A 146 5.22 -19.66 12.08
N ILE A 147 5.19 -19.18 10.83
CA ILE A 147 4.57 -19.88 9.71
C ILE A 147 5.64 -20.64 8.92
N ASP A 148 5.48 -21.95 8.90
CA ASP A 148 6.15 -22.88 7.99
C ASP A 148 5.10 -23.58 7.13
N PHE A 149 5.46 -23.89 5.89
CA PHE A 149 4.58 -24.54 4.93
C PHE A 149 5.05 -25.97 4.69
N ILE A 150 4.12 -26.91 4.79
CA ILE A 150 4.41 -28.33 4.56
C ILE A 150 4.19 -28.75 3.10
N LYS A 151 3.44 -27.95 2.33
CA LYS A 151 3.06 -28.22 0.94
C LYS A 151 2.99 -26.93 0.11
N SER A 152 3.00 -27.10 -1.20
CA SER A 152 2.78 -26.05 -2.19
C SER A 152 1.56 -26.39 -3.04
N GLU A 153 0.73 -25.39 -3.32
CA GLU A 153 -0.42 -25.45 -4.22
C GLU A 153 -0.16 -24.52 -5.41
N PHE A 154 -0.28 -25.08 -6.62
CA PHE A 154 -0.05 -24.37 -7.86
C PHE A 154 -1.39 -24.03 -8.51
N TYR A 155 -1.75 -22.74 -8.49
CA TYR A 155 -3.06 -22.31 -8.96
C TYR A 155 -3.11 -22.02 -10.47
N GLY A 156 -2.01 -22.16 -11.21
CA GLY A 156 -2.03 -22.06 -12.68
C GLY A 156 -3.04 -23.06 -13.27
N PRO A 157 -3.95 -22.64 -14.17
CA PRO A 157 -3.91 -21.42 -14.99
C PRO A 157 -4.71 -20.23 -14.45
N LEU A 158 -5.18 -20.25 -13.20
CA LEU A 158 -5.97 -19.15 -12.64
C LEU A 158 -5.17 -17.84 -12.54
N HIS A 159 -5.86 -16.71 -12.68
CA HIS A 159 -5.28 -15.38 -12.59
C HIS A 159 -6.11 -14.44 -11.71
N TYR A 160 -5.60 -13.22 -11.47
CA TYR A 160 -6.19 -12.27 -10.52
C TYR A 160 -7.16 -11.24 -11.15
N GLU A 161 -7.39 -11.30 -12.46
CA GLU A 161 -8.44 -10.49 -13.11
C GLU A 161 -9.83 -11.02 -12.70
N MET A 162 -10.56 -10.26 -11.88
CA MET A 162 -11.83 -10.68 -11.27
C MET A 162 -13.08 -10.07 -11.92
N TYR A 163 -12.92 -9.14 -12.86
CA TYR A 163 -14.00 -8.23 -13.26
C TYR A 163 -14.57 -8.51 -14.65
N HIS A 164 -13.77 -9.05 -15.57
CA HIS A 164 -14.13 -9.16 -16.99
C HIS A 164 -14.21 -10.61 -17.49
N THR A 165 -14.00 -11.58 -16.61
CA THR A 165 -13.94 -13.01 -16.93
C THR A 165 -14.72 -13.83 -15.89
N ASP A 166 -14.91 -15.13 -16.17
CA ASP A 166 -15.50 -16.09 -15.24
C ASP A 166 -14.54 -16.55 -14.12
N MET A 167 -13.36 -15.92 -14.03
CA MET A 167 -12.27 -16.30 -13.13
C MET A 167 -12.71 -16.40 -11.67
N LYS A 168 -13.61 -15.53 -11.20
CA LYS A 168 -14.22 -15.63 -9.87
C LYS A 168 -14.92 -16.98 -9.62
N MET A 169 -15.62 -17.51 -10.62
CA MET A 169 -16.29 -18.81 -10.53
C MET A 169 -15.27 -19.95 -10.57
N GLN A 170 -14.23 -19.83 -11.40
CA GLN A 170 -13.15 -20.82 -11.46
C GLN A 170 -12.41 -20.95 -10.13
N TRP A 171 -12.01 -19.84 -9.50
CA TRP A 171 -11.41 -19.83 -8.16
C TRP A 171 -12.30 -20.49 -7.11
N ARG A 172 -13.60 -20.16 -7.08
CA ARG A 172 -14.54 -20.74 -6.12
C ARG A 172 -14.75 -22.24 -6.33
N LYS A 173 -14.74 -22.69 -7.58
CA LYS A 173 -14.88 -24.10 -7.94
C LYS A 173 -13.64 -24.90 -7.56
N GLN A 174 -12.46 -24.38 -7.85
CA GLN A 174 -11.20 -25.08 -7.58
C GLN A 174 -10.81 -25.04 -6.10
N TYR A 175 -11.09 -23.93 -5.42
CA TYR A 175 -10.71 -23.70 -4.03
C TYR A 175 -11.93 -23.37 -3.15
N PRO A 176 -12.86 -24.33 -2.93
CA PRO A 176 -13.99 -24.14 -2.03
C PRO A 176 -13.53 -24.03 -0.57
N ALA A 177 -14.21 -23.19 0.21
CA ALA A 177 -13.85 -22.90 1.61
C ALA A 177 -13.83 -24.12 2.54
N ALA A 178 -14.68 -25.11 2.27
CA ALA A 178 -14.75 -26.34 3.05
C ALA A 178 -13.45 -27.16 3.00
N ASN A 179 -12.75 -27.14 1.86
CA ASN A 179 -11.49 -27.88 1.67
C ASN A 179 -10.26 -26.96 1.79
N TRP A 180 -10.45 -25.68 1.52
CA TRP A 180 -9.41 -24.66 1.55
C TRP A 180 -9.86 -23.51 2.46
N PRO A 181 -9.84 -23.70 3.79
CA PRO A 181 -10.27 -22.68 4.74
C PRO A 181 -9.34 -21.46 4.70
N VAL A 182 -8.07 -21.65 4.34
CA VAL A 182 -7.08 -20.57 4.22
C VAL A 182 -6.31 -20.71 2.90
N MET A 183 -6.26 -19.63 2.11
CA MET A 183 -5.40 -19.54 0.93
C MET A 183 -4.24 -18.60 1.21
N ALA A 184 -3.03 -19.17 1.37
CA ALA A 184 -1.84 -18.44 1.80
C ALA A 184 -0.87 -18.18 0.64
N PHE A 185 -0.94 -16.98 0.07
CA PHE A 185 -0.19 -16.61 -1.13
C PHE A 185 1.22 -16.10 -0.80
N THR A 186 2.21 -16.68 -1.50
CA THR A 186 3.62 -16.26 -1.42
C THR A 186 3.87 -14.80 -1.82
N GLY A 187 2.98 -14.22 -2.61
CA GLY A 187 2.94 -12.80 -2.95
C GLY A 187 1.49 -12.31 -2.98
N ALA A 188 1.28 -11.01 -3.13
CA ALA A 188 -0.08 -10.48 -3.20
C ALA A 188 -0.88 -11.09 -4.37
N PRO A 189 -2.13 -11.54 -4.15
CA PRO A 189 -3.00 -12.01 -5.22
C PRO A 189 -3.59 -10.82 -6.00
N ALA A 190 -2.70 -10.05 -6.63
CA ALA A 190 -2.98 -8.76 -7.23
C ALA A 190 -2.06 -8.49 -8.43
N SER A 191 -2.53 -7.67 -9.37
CA SER A 191 -1.66 -7.10 -10.41
C SER A 191 -0.88 -5.89 -9.88
N PHE A 192 0.26 -5.61 -10.51
CA PHE A 192 1.00 -4.36 -10.35
C PHE A 192 1.37 -3.77 -11.72
N PRO A 193 1.08 -2.49 -12.00
CA PRO A 193 0.34 -1.55 -11.14
C PRO A 193 -1.10 -2.00 -10.85
N VAL A 194 -1.73 -1.38 -9.85
CA VAL A 194 -3.11 -1.70 -9.47
C VAL A 194 -4.06 -1.59 -10.68
N GLN A 195 -4.99 -2.53 -10.84
CA GLN A 195 -6.01 -2.48 -11.88
C GLN A 195 -6.94 -1.27 -11.71
N PHE A 196 -7.49 -0.76 -12.82
CA PHE A 196 -8.34 0.44 -12.82
C PHE A 196 -9.54 0.30 -11.88
N GLU A 197 -10.17 -0.87 -11.85
CA GLU A 197 -11.37 -1.18 -11.07
C GLU A 197 -11.09 -1.13 -9.56
N ASN A 198 -9.86 -1.45 -9.16
CA ASN A 198 -9.40 -1.49 -7.77
C ASN A 198 -8.90 -0.13 -7.27
N LYS A 199 -8.69 0.85 -8.16
CA LYS A 199 -8.14 2.17 -7.80
C LYS A 199 -8.98 2.90 -6.76
N LYS A 200 -10.31 2.83 -6.89
CA LYS A 200 -11.29 3.43 -5.97
C LYS A 200 -11.22 2.85 -4.55
N LEU A 201 -10.64 1.66 -4.38
CA LEU A 201 -10.51 1.01 -3.08
C LEU A 201 -9.51 1.70 -2.17
N HIS A 202 -8.74 2.65 -2.70
CA HIS A 202 -7.91 3.53 -1.89
C HIS A 202 -8.73 4.32 -0.85
N ALA A 203 -10.06 4.43 -1.00
CA ALA A 203 -10.96 5.00 0.00
C ALA A 203 -11.02 4.18 1.31
N CYS A 204 -10.52 2.94 1.29
CA CYS A 204 -10.40 2.08 2.47
C CYS A 204 -9.09 2.33 3.25
N LEU A 205 -8.12 3.05 2.68
CA LEU A 205 -6.82 3.33 3.28
C LEU A 205 -6.81 4.70 3.95
N ASN A 206 -7.49 4.83 5.08
CA ASN A 206 -7.48 6.06 5.86
C ASN A 206 -6.42 6.00 6.94
N TRP A 207 -5.56 7.01 6.96
CA TRP A 207 -4.59 7.23 8.03
C TRP A 207 -5.27 7.18 9.40
N ASN A 208 -4.63 6.50 10.36
CA ASN A 208 -5.06 6.49 11.75
C ASN A 208 -4.87 7.86 12.42
N ASN A 209 -5.41 8.01 13.64
CA ASN A 209 -5.35 9.28 14.36
C ASN A 209 -3.91 9.74 14.64
N ASP A 210 -2.99 8.82 14.93
CA ASP A 210 -1.58 9.15 15.20
C ASP A 210 -0.92 9.84 14.00
N ILE A 211 -1.02 9.26 12.80
CA ILE A 211 -0.46 9.86 11.58
C ILE A 211 -1.16 11.17 11.24
N LEU A 212 -2.49 11.23 11.38
CA LEU A 212 -3.26 12.45 11.12
C LEU A 212 -2.87 13.59 12.05
N ASP A 213 -2.65 13.31 13.34
CA ASP A 213 -2.28 14.31 14.32
C ASP A 213 -0.84 14.76 14.14
N LYS A 214 0.10 13.84 13.86
CA LYS A 214 1.48 14.20 13.45
C LYS A 214 1.48 15.10 12.22
N THR A 215 0.63 14.80 11.24
CA THR A 215 0.47 15.63 10.03
C THR A 215 -0.06 17.03 10.36
N LYS A 216 -1.12 17.13 11.18
CA LYS A 216 -1.66 18.43 11.62
C LYS A 216 -0.62 19.25 12.38
N VAL A 217 0.13 18.60 13.28
CA VAL A 217 1.18 19.24 14.08
C VAL A 217 2.31 19.75 13.18
N PHE A 218 2.79 18.94 12.24
CA PHE A 218 3.82 19.35 11.30
C PHE A 218 3.39 20.57 10.48
N ILE A 219 2.21 20.50 9.84
CA ILE A 219 1.69 21.60 9.01
C ILE A 219 1.54 22.88 9.86
N LYS A 220 0.98 22.79 11.07
CA LYS A 220 0.72 23.95 11.92
C LYS A 220 1.99 24.59 12.49
N LYS A 221 3.01 23.78 12.84
CA LYS A 221 4.23 24.27 13.49
C LYS A 221 5.33 24.67 12.51
N THR A 222 5.43 23.98 11.38
CA THR A 222 6.55 24.12 10.45
C THR A 222 6.21 25.02 9.26
N LEU A 223 5.00 24.88 8.71
CA LEU A 223 4.62 25.62 7.51
C LEU A 223 3.97 26.96 7.88
N PRO A 224 4.25 28.05 7.11
CA PRO A 224 3.56 29.33 7.31
C PRO A 224 2.06 29.18 7.05
N LYS A 225 1.26 30.01 7.72
CA LYS A 225 -0.20 30.08 7.49
C LYS A 225 -0.48 30.45 6.03
N GLY A 226 -1.24 29.62 5.35
CA GLY A 226 -1.65 29.80 3.95
C GLY A 226 -1.58 28.48 3.18
N ALA A 227 -1.78 28.53 1.87
CA ALA A 227 -1.70 27.35 1.03
C ALA A 227 -0.24 26.88 0.86
N PHE A 228 -0.03 25.58 0.66
CA PHE A 228 1.28 25.04 0.33
C PHE A 228 1.24 24.06 -0.84
N VAL A 229 2.36 23.99 -1.57
CA VAL A 229 2.57 23.00 -2.63
C VAL A 229 3.37 21.85 -2.03
N GLY A 230 2.80 20.65 -2.03
CA GLY A 230 3.53 19.41 -1.75
C GLY A 230 4.19 18.91 -3.02
N ILE A 231 5.47 18.57 -2.96
CA ILE A 231 6.19 17.97 -4.08
C ILE A 231 6.85 16.66 -3.66
N HIS A 232 6.83 15.69 -4.58
CA HIS A 232 7.59 14.45 -4.42
C HIS A 232 8.73 14.42 -5.45
N LEU A 233 9.95 14.36 -4.94
CA LEU A 233 11.17 14.20 -5.72
C LEU A 233 11.67 12.77 -5.58
N ARG A 234 11.45 11.98 -6.62
CA ARG A 234 11.95 10.60 -6.70
C ARG A 234 13.28 10.63 -7.44
N ASN A 235 14.39 10.65 -6.70
CA ASN A 235 15.74 10.83 -7.25
C ASN A 235 16.82 10.03 -6.50
N GLY A 236 16.41 9.01 -5.74
CA GLY A 236 17.32 8.01 -5.20
C GLY A 236 18.15 7.32 -6.28
N PHE A 237 19.32 6.81 -5.89
CA PHE A 237 20.28 6.20 -6.83
C PHE A 237 19.70 5.00 -7.61
N ASP A 238 18.88 4.18 -6.96
CA ASP A 238 18.18 3.06 -7.58
C ASP A 238 17.15 3.54 -8.62
N TRP A 239 16.50 4.68 -8.36
CA TRP A 239 15.53 5.29 -9.24
C TRP A 239 16.15 5.85 -10.51
N VAL A 240 17.34 6.46 -10.41
CA VAL A 240 18.08 6.97 -11.58
C VAL A 240 18.28 5.84 -12.60
N ARG A 241 18.72 4.66 -12.14
CA ARG A 241 18.88 3.47 -13.00
C ARG A 241 17.56 2.96 -13.55
N ALA A 242 16.50 2.91 -12.74
CA ALA A 242 15.19 2.48 -13.21
C ALA A 242 14.66 3.35 -14.38
N CYS A 243 14.95 4.66 -14.34
CA CYS A 243 14.55 5.59 -15.39
C CYS A 243 15.32 5.44 -16.72
N GLU A 244 16.45 4.74 -16.76
CA GLU A 244 17.17 4.43 -18.00
C GLU A 244 16.33 3.54 -18.94
N PHE A 245 15.44 2.73 -18.39
CA PHE A 245 14.58 1.79 -19.13
C PHE A 245 13.23 2.36 -19.55
N ILE A 246 12.97 3.66 -19.33
CA ILE A 246 11.65 4.26 -19.60
C ILE A 246 11.26 4.21 -21.08
N SER A 247 12.25 4.27 -21.99
CA SER A 247 12.03 4.23 -23.43
C SER A 247 11.56 2.87 -23.94
N THR A 248 11.95 1.79 -23.27
CA THR A 248 11.58 0.41 -23.63
C THR A 248 10.38 -0.11 -22.84
N THR A 249 10.04 0.52 -21.71
CA THR A 249 8.95 0.09 -20.82
C THR A 249 7.97 1.24 -20.58
N PRO A 250 7.05 1.53 -21.53
CA PRO A 250 6.15 2.69 -21.40
C PRO A 250 5.16 2.59 -20.23
N ASN A 251 4.79 1.37 -19.82
CA ASN A 251 3.92 1.10 -18.67
C ASN A 251 4.72 0.81 -17.38
N LEU A 252 5.92 1.37 -17.24
CA LEU A 252 6.77 1.12 -16.08
C LEU A 252 6.08 1.58 -14.79
N PHE A 253 5.96 0.65 -13.83
CA PHE A 253 5.42 0.92 -12.50
C PHE A 253 4.06 1.65 -12.54
N ALA A 254 3.94 2.85 -11.96
CA ALA A 254 2.68 3.56 -11.83
C ALA A 254 2.39 4.55 -12.97
N ALA A 255 3.10 4.46 -14.11
CA ALA A 255 2.90 5.32 -15.28
C ALA A 255 1.42 5.48 -15.73
N PRO A 256 0.55 4.44 -15.64
CA PRO A 256 -0.87 4.57 -15.97
C PRO A 256 -1.62 5.69 -15.22
N GLN A 257 -1.12 6.14 -14.05
CA GLN A 257 -1.78 7.21 -13.28
C GLN A 257 -1.84 8.55 -14.05
N CYS A 258 -0.89 8.82 -14.95
CA CYS A 258 -0.93 9.98 -15.82
C CYS A 258 -1.31 9.61 -17.25
N LEU A 259 -0.73 8.53 -17.77
CA LEU A 259 -0.80 8.17 -19.19
C LEU A 259 -2.06 7.38 -19.56
N GLY A 260 -2.77 6.87 -18.56
CA GLY A 260 -3.88 5.94 -18.73
C GLY A 260 -3.41 4.49 -18.92
N TYR A 261 -4.33 3.54 -18.73
CA TYR A 261 -4.01 2.11 -18.69
C TYR A 261 -3.68 1.52 -20.06
N ARG A 262 -4.04 2.23 -21.15
CA ARG A 262 -3.67 1.88 -22.53
C ARG A 262 -2.81 2.97 -23.18
N ASN A 263 -2.15 3.82 -22.38
CA ASN A 263 -1.35 4.96 -22.86
C ASN A 263 -2.16 5.98 -23.69
N GLU A 264 -3.44 6.16 -23.35
CA GLU A 264 -4.37 7.04 -24.05
C GLU A 264 -3.94 8.52 -24.01
N ARG A 265 -3.10 8.90 -23.03
CA ARG A 265 -2.61 10.27 -22.83
C ARG A 265 -1.14 10.45 -23.21
N GLY A 266 -0.60 9.53 -24.00
CA GLY A 266 0.76 9.60 -24.53
C GLY A 266 1.72 8.59 -23.92
N LYS A 267 3.01 8.75 -24.20
CA LYS A 267 4.08 7.84 -23.79
C LYS A 267 4.87 8.40 -22.61
N ALA A 268 5.37 7.50 -21.77
CA ALA A 268 6.27 7.86 -20.68
C ALA A 268 7.57 8.46 -21.23
N THR A 269 8.03 9.53 -20.60
CA THR A 269 9.25 10.25 -21.00
C THR A 269 10.25 10.29 -19.85
N SER A 270 11.52 10.49 -20.17
CA SER A 270 12.57 10.65 -19.16
C SER A 270 12.28 11.82 -18.21
N SER A 271 11.64 12.89 -18.68
CA SER A 271 11.25 14.02 -17.82
C SER A 271 10.12 13.70 -16.85
N MET A 272 9.24 12.74 -17.17
CA MET A 272 8.23 12.23 -16.21
C MET A 272 8.86 11.32 -15.15
N CYS A 273 9.91 10.57 -15.51
CA CYS A 273 10.58 9.62 -14.62
C CYS A 273 11.63 10.29 -13.73
N LEU A 274 12.51 11.12 -14.32
CA LEU A 274 13.61 11.82 -13.65
C LEU A 274 13.70 13.26 -14.19
N PRO A 275 12.87 14.19 -13.67
CA PRO A 275 12.82 15.56 -14.17
C PRO A 275 14.11 16.34 -13.88
N SER A 276 14.52 17.21 -14.82
CA SER A 276 15.62 18.15 -14.58
C SER A 276 15.25 19.20 -13.54
N PHE A 277 16.26 19.80 -12.91
CA PHE A 277 16.03 20.88 -11.95
C PHE A 277 15.33 22.09 -12.60
N GLU A 278 15.65 22.45 -13.85
CA GLU A 278 14.94 23.55 -14.52
C GLU A 278 13.45 23.24 -14.72
N LEU A 279 13.13 21.98 -15.08
CA LEU A 279 11.74 21.54 -15.23
C LEU A 279 10.99 21.62 -13.91
N ILE A 280 11.58 21.13 -12.82
CA ILE A 280 11.01 21.19 -11.47
C ILE A 280 10.69 22.65 -11.11
N VAL A 281 11.68 23.56 -11.23
CA VAL A 281 11.50 24.97 -10.90
C VAL A 281 10.41 25.62 -11.75
N ARG A 282 10.38 25.33 -13.05
CA ARG A 282 9.40 25.90 -13.98
C ARG A 282 7.98 25.45 -13.66
N HIS A 283 7.77 24.14 -13.44
CA HIS A 283 6.47 23.58 -13.06
C HIS A 283 6.01 24.16 -11.71
N LEU A 284 6.92 24.21 -10.73
CA LEU A 284 6.64 24.74 -9.41
C LEU A 284 6.24 26.23 -9.47
N LYS A 285 7.00 27.06 -10.19
CA LYS A 285 6.66 28.48 -10.41
C LYS A 285 5.31 28.66 -11.09
N ARG A 286 4.95 27.79 -12.04
CA ARG A 286 3.63 27.83 -12.71
C ARG A 286 2.51 27.55 -11.72
N VAL A 287 2.63 26.50 -10.90
CA VAL A 287 1.64 26.18 -9.85
C VAL A 287 1.53 27.30 -8.82
N ILE A 288 2.66 27.84 -8.34
CA ILE A 288 2.65 28.92 -7.34
C ILE A 288 2.00 30.19 -7.90
N ARG A 289 2.25 30.57 -9.16
CA ARG A 289 1.65 31.78 -9.77
C ARG A 289 0.14 31.64 -10.01
N ASN A 290 -0.31 30.43 -10.34
CA ASN A 290 -1.72 30.16 -10.57
C ASN A 290 -2.49 29.87 -9.27
N GLY A 291 -1.77 29.54 -8.20
CA GLY A 291 -2.34 29.28 -6.90
C GLY A 291 -2.48 30.55 -6.07
N ASN A 292 -3.71 30.96 -5.82
CA ASN A 292 -3.98 32.03 -4.88
C ASN A 292 -3.53 31.58 -3.48
N ASP A 293 -2.77 32.44 -2.78
CA ASP A 293 -2.35 32.26 -1.39
C ASP A 293 -1.30 31.17 -1.09
N VAL A 294 -0.55 30.70 -2.10
CA VAL A 294 0.59 29.80 -1.83
C VAL A 294 1.69 30.54 -1.04
N LYS A 295 2.06 30.01 0.13
CA LYS A 295 3.08 30.56 1.04
C LYS A 295 4.30 29.69 1.25
N SER A 296 4.23 28.41 0.88
CA SER A 296 5.36 27.49 1.09
C SER A 296 5.34 26.30 0.15
N VAL A 297 6.48 25.62 0.09
CA VAL A 297 6.65 24.33 -0.59
C VAL A 297 7.10 23.31 0.44
N PHE A 298 6.47 22.13 0.45
CA PHE A 298 6.90 20.97 1.21
C PHE A 298 7.49 19.93 0.25
N VAL A 299 8.66 19.40 0.58
CA VAL A 299 9.42 18.45 -0.24
C VAL A 299 9.53 17.12 0.47
N ALA A 300 9.01 16.06 -0.15
CA ALA A 300 9.31 14.68 0.17
C ALA A 300 10.30 14.12 -0.87
N SER A 301 11.36 13.46 -0.43
CA SER A 301 12.35 12.87 -1.32
C SER A 301 12.94 11.58 -0.75
N ASP A 302 13.23 10.62 -1.63
CA ASP A 302 13.96 9.40 -1.29
C ASP A 302 15.49 9.54 -1.45
N GLY A 303 15.95 10.69 -1.92
CA GLY A 303 17.35 11.03 -2.08
C GLY A 303 17.61 12.49 -1.72
N ASN A 304 17.89 13.32 -2.72
CA ASN A 304 18.17 14.74 -2.52
C ASN A 304 16.88 15.56 -2.48
N HIS A 305 16.70 16.36 -1.44
CA HIS A 305 15.57 17.28 -1.28
C HIS A 305 15.76 18.63 -2.01
N THR A 306 16.99 18.91 -2.49
CA THR A 306 17.37 20.11 -3.24
C THR A 306 16.90 21.43 -2.60
N LEU A 307 16.89 21.47 -1.26
CA LEU A 307 16.32 22.59 -0.49
C LEU A 307 17.01 23.93 -0.80
N ASN A 308 18.34 23.92 -0.87
CA ASN A 308 19.13 25.14 -1.08
C ASN A 308 18.89 25.70 -2.48
N GLU A 309 18.89 24.84 -3.49
CA GLU A 309 18.67 25.19 -4.89
C GLU A 309 17.23 25.68 -5.10
N LEU A 310 16.24 24.97 -4.56
CA LEU A 310 14.83 25.39 -4.60
C LEU A 310 14.62 26.72 -3.87
N GLY A 311 15.22 26.89 -2.68
CA GLY A 311 15.18 28.14 -1.92
C GLY A 311 15.73 29.33 -2.72
N LYS A 312 16.89 29.16 -3.37
CA LYS A 312 17.45 30.19 -4.28
C LYS A 312 16.53 30.46 -5.47
N ALA A 313 15.99 29.42 -6.10
CA ALA A 313 15.14 29.55 -7.29
C ALA A 313 13.80 30.25 -7.00
N LEU A 314 13.30 30.13 -5.77
CA LEU A 314 12.02 30.69 -5.31
C LEU A 314 12.15 31.95 -4.46
N ALA A 315 13.37 32.40 -4.14
CA ALA A 315 13.62 33.55 -3.27
C ALA A 315 12.88 34.83 -3.71
N ARG A 316 12.84 35.12 -5.01
CA ARG A 316 12.12 36.30 -5.56
C ARG A 316 10.61 36.25 -5.32
N MET A 317 10.04 35.05 -5.17
CA MET A 317 8.61 34.86 -4.87
C MET A 317 8.34 34.84 -3.36
N LYS A 318 9.38 34.93 -2.52
CA LYS A 318 9.31 34.84 -1.06
C LYS A 318 8.61 33.55 -0.57
N ILE A 319 8.87 32.45 -1.28
CA ILE A 319 8.31 31.13 -0.95
C ILE A 319 9.39 30.27 -0.28
N PRO A 320 9.33 30.07 1.05
CA PRO A 320 10.19 29.12 1.75
C PRO A 320 9.89 27.66 1.38
N VAL A 321 10.91 26.82 1.53
CA VAL A 321 10.89 25.39 1.17
C VAL A 321 11.22 24.57 2.42
N PHE A 322 10.40 23.56 2.70
CA PHE A 322 10.46 22.75 3.91
C PHE A 322 10.52 21.26 3.57
N ARG A 323 11.04 20.46 4.50
CA ARG A 323 10.97 19.00 4.51
C ARG A 323 10.73 18.52 5.95
N GLN A 324 10.52 17.23 6.12
CA GLN A 324 10.64 16.63 7.45
C GLN A 324 12.10 16.66 7.93
N GLU A 325 12.29 16.96 9.22
CA GLU A 325 13.60 16.78 9.84
C GLU A 325 13.89 15.29 10.09
N PRO A 326 15.15 14.84 9.94
CA PRO A 326 15.51 13.44 10.20
C PRO A 326 15.29 13.05 11.68
N PRO A 327 14.87 11.80 11.96
CA PRO A 327 14.50 10.76 11.00
C PRO A 327 13.11 11.03 10.39
N ALA A 328 13.06 11.14 9.06
CA ALA A 328 11.81 11.39 8.32
C ALA A 328 11.00 10.09 8.18
N SER A 329 9.68 10.20 8.33
CA SER A 329 8.76 9.07 8.10
C SER A 329 8.16 9.17 6.69
N PRO A 330 8.30 8.13 5.84
CA PRO A 330 7.69 8.13 4.52
C PRO A 330 6.15 8.15 4.61
N HIS A 331 5.57 7.57 5.65
CA HIS A 331 4.12 7.60 5.89
C HIS A 331 3.64 9.02 6.26
N LEU A 332 4.43 9.75 7.06
CA LEU A 332 4.14 11.15 7.36
C LEU A 332 4.32 12.03 6.11
N ASP A 333 5.27 11.74 5.22
CA ASP A 333 5.42 12.45 3.94
C ASP A 333 4.16 12.29 3.10
N LEU A 334 3.68 11.05 2.92
CA LEU A 334 2.46 10.76 2.17
C LEU A 334 1.25 11.51 2.75
N ALA A 335 1.08 11.47 4.08
CA ALA A 335 -0.03 12.14 4.74
C ALA A 335 0.03 13.68 4.61
N ILE A 336 1.23 14.29 4.68
CA ILE A 336 1.40 15.73 4.43
C ILE A 336 1.08 16.06 2.96
N LEU A 337 1.62 15.29 2.01
CA LEU A 337 1.37 15.49 0.58
C LEU A 337 -0.12 15.30 0.22
N GLY A 338 -0.80 14.33 0.84
CA GLY A 338 -2.23 14.10 0.70
C GLY A 338 -3.08 15.30 1.12
N ARG A 339 -2.58 16.12 2.06
CA ARG A 339 -3.24 17.34 2.56
C ARG A 339 -2.76 18.64 1.92
N ALA A 340 -1.81 18.59 1.00
CA ALA A 340 -1.34 19.78 0.30
C ALA A 340 -2.46 20.45 -0.52
N ASN A 341 -2.42 21.77 -0.68
CA ASN A 341 -3.39 22.46 -1.55
C ASN A 341 -3.14 22.09 -3.02
N TYR A 342 -1.87 21.99 -3.39
CA TYR A 342 -1.42 21.52 -4.69
C TYR A 342 -0.38 20.42 -4.50
N PHE A 343 -0.45 19.35 -5.29
CA PHE A 343 0.54 18.28 -5.26
C PHE A 343 1.18 18.11 -6.63
N ILE A 344 2.52 18.08 -6.69
CA ILE A 344 3.26 17.70 -7.89
C ILE A 344 4.05 16.41 -7.61
N GLY A 345 3.61 15.32 -8.22
CA GLY A 345 4.18 13.99 -8.06
C GLY A 345 5.07 13.54 -9.21
N ASN A 346 5.69 12.37 -9.04
CA ASN A 346 6.39 11.65 -10.08
C ASN A 346 5.43 10.63 -10.72
N CYS A 347 5.26 10.70 -12.04
CA CYS A 347 4.28 9.88 -12.76
C CYS A 347 4.54 8.37 -12.68
N ILE A 348 5.81 7.98 -12.58
CA ILE A 348 6.23 6.58 -12.65
C ILE A 348 6.23 5.96 -11.23
N SER A 349 6.34 6.79 -10.19
CA SER A 349 6.44 6.34 -8.81
C SER A 349 5.11 5.86 -8.22
N SER A 350 5.07 4.62 -7.72
CA SER A 350 3.94 4.10 -6.93
C SER A 350 3.76 4.81 -5.59
N PHE A 351 4.81 5.45 -5.05
CA PHE A 351 4.72 6.30 -3.87
C PHE A 351 3.91 7.58 -4.16
N SER A 352 4.14 8.21 -5.32
CA SER A 352 3.25 9.30 -5.79
C SER A 352 1.85 8.82 -6.12
N ALA A 353 1.71 7.59 -6.66
CA ALA A 353 0.41 7.03 -6.98
C ALA A 353 -0.48 6.84 -5.74
N PHE A 354 0.12 6.53 -4.59
CA PHE A 354 -0.59 6.54 -3.32
C PHE A 354 -1.24 7.91 -3.05
N VAL A 355 -0.44 8.98 -3.06
CA VAL A 355 -0.93 10.35 -2.84
C VAL A 355 -1.96 10.75 -3.89
N ALA A 356 -1.71 10.45 -5.17
CA ALA A 356 -2.61 10.80 -6.26
C ALA A 356 -4.00 10.19 -6.08
N ARG A 357 -4.08 8.91 -5.67
CA ARG A 357 -5.35 8.23 -5.38
C ARG A 357 -6.04 8.81 -4.15
N GLU A 358 -5.30 9.07 -3.06
CA GLU A 358 -5.85 9.71 -1.86
C GLU A 358 -6.51 11.04 -2.20
N ARG A 359 -5.82 11.85 -3.01
CA ARG A 359 -6.27 13.17 -3.45
C ARG A 359 -7.46 13.09 -4.39
N GLU A 360 -7.46 12.14 -5.31
CA GLU A 360 -8.58 11.95 -6.24
C GLU A 360 -9.87 11.59 -5.51
N ILE A 361 -9.82 10.71 -4.51
CA ILE A 361 -10.98 10.38 -3.67
C ILE A 361 -11.49 11.62 -2.92
N LYS A 362 -10.58 12.50 -2.49
CA LYS A 362 -10.90 13.75 -1.80
C LYS A 362 -11.27 14.91 -2.74
N GLY A 363 -11.21 14.71 -4.06
CA GLY A 363 -11.45 15.76 -5.05
C GLY A 363 -10.36 16.84 -5.10
N PHE A 364 -9.13 16.54 -4.68
CA PHE A 364 -8.01 17.48 -4.69
C PHE A 364 -7.18 17.40 -5.99
N PRO A 365 -6.68 18.54 -6.49
CA PRO A 365 -5.93 18.58 -7.74
C PRO A 365 -4.56 17.89 -7.58
N THR A 366 -4.15 17.17 -8.62
CA THR A 366 -2.85 16.48 -8.69
C THR A 366 -2.17 16.80 -10.02
N PHE A 367 -0.89 17.14 -9.95
CA PHE A 367 -0.03 17.43 -11.10
C PHE A 367 1.15 16.46 -11.10
N PHE A 368 1.81 16.32 -12.25
CA PHE A 368 2.98 15.46 -12.37
C PHE A 368 4.10 16.18 -13.12
N TRP A 369 5.34 15.81 -12.80
CA TRP A 369 6.50 16.30 -13.55
C TRP A 369 6.44 15.84 -15.01
N GLY A 370 6.77 16.74 -15.92
CA GLY A 370 6.81 16.45 -17.36
C GLY A 370 5.47 16.08 -17.99
N PHE A 371 4.34 16.18 -17.28
CA PHE A 371 3.02 15.83 -17.78
C PHE A 371 2.00 16.98 -17.57
N PRO A 372 1.16 17.30 -18.58
CA PRO A 372 1.19 16.79 -19.94
C PRO A 372 2.51 17.16 -20.66
N ASN A 373 2.87 16.41 -21.72
CA ASN A 373 4.06 16.72 -22.50
C ASN A 373 3.96 18.13 -23.09
N GLU A 374 5.04 18.91 -23.03
CA GLU A 374 5.09 20.32 -23.47
C GLU A 374 4.93 20.53 -24.99
N ARG A 375 4.41 19.53 -25.71
CA ARG A 375 3.98 19.57 -27.11
C ARG A 375 2.49 19.28 -27.31
N SER A 376 1.70 19.11 -26.25
CA SER A 376 0.25 18.87 -26.37
C SER A 376 -0.63 20.07 -25.97
N SER A 377 -0.08 21.29 -25.96
CA SER A 377 -0.93 22.48 -25.96
C SER A 377 -1.47 22.71 -27.38
N MET A 378 -2.65 22.14 -27.64
CA MET A 378 -3.61 22.46 -28.72
C MET A 378 -3.21 22.11 -30.16
N ILE A 379 -3.82 21.04 -30.68
CA ILE A 379 -4.67 21.18 -31.86
C ILE A 379 -6.11 21.03 -31.32
N HIS A 380 -6.75 22.15 -31.02
CA HIS A 380 -8.22 22.21 -31.07
C HIS A 380 -8.54 22.20 -32.57
N GLU A 381 -8.76 21.03 -33.15
CA GLU A 381 -9.50 20.92 -34.40
C GLU A 381 -10.97 20.97 -34.01
N GLU A 382 -11.59 22.12 -34.26
CA GLU A 382 -13.05 22.19 -34.43
C GLU A 382 -13.43 21.23 -35.55
N LEU A 383 -14.28 20.25 -35.24
CA LEU A 383 -15.16 19.56 -36.19
C LEU A 383 -16.54 19.41 -35.56
#